data_AF-A0A665VQ83-F1
#
_entry.id   AF-A0A665VQ83-F1
#
_cell.length_a   1.000
_cell.length_b   1.000
_cell.length_c   1.000
_cell.angle_alpha   90.00
_cell.angle_beta   90.00
_cell.angle_gamma   90.00
#
_symmetry.space_group_name_H-M   'P 1'
#
loop_
_entity.id
_entity.type
_entity.pdbx_description
1 polymer ?
#
loop_
_entity_poly.entity_id
_entity_poly.type
_entity_poly.pdbx_seq_one_letter_code
_entity_poly.pdbx_strand_id
1 'polypeptide(L)'
;MSRHSKLQKQVLALYRQFLRAGRDKPGFVPRIRDEFRENARIKKTDVMHIEYLYRRGQRQLEQLRDVNTKQLGSFTKPKDLS
;
A
#
# COMPACT_ATOMS: atom_id res chain seq x y z
N MET A 1 10.97 -22.18 6.53
CA MET A 1 10.32 -20.90 6.19
C MET A 1 11.06 -19.77 6.89
N SER A 2 11.64 -18.80 6.17
CA SER A 2 12.30 -17.66 6.80
C SER A 2 11.29 -16.85 7.59
N ARG A 3 11.50 -16.65 8.90
CA ARG A 3 10.63 -15.86 9.75
C ARG A 3 10.57 -14.42 9.23
N HIS A 4 9.38 -13.93 8.90
CA HIS A 4 9.23 -12.55 8.44
C HIS A 4 9.67 -11.54 9.51
N SER A 5 10.37 -10.48 9.09
CA SER A 5 10.72 -9.37 9.96
C SER A 5 9.47 -8.65 10.47
N LYS A 6 9.62 -7.86 11.54
CA LYS A 6 8.51 -7.05 12.09
C LYS A 6 7.92 -6.12 11.01
N LEU A 7 8.77 -5.45 10.24
CA LEU A 7 8.36 -4.58 9.14
C LEU A 7 7.62 -5.33 8.04
N GLN A 8 8.09 -6.52 7.64
CA GLN A 8 7.39 -7.35 6.66
C GLN A 8 5.98 -7.74 7.14
N LYS A 9 5.83 -8.09 8.42
CA LYS A 9 4.52 -8.39 9.01
C LYS A 9 3.60 -7.16 9.01
N GLN A 10 4.16 -5.98 9.30
CA GLN A 10 3.43 -4.71 9.27
C GLN A 10 2.94 -4.37 7.84
N VAL A 11 3.81 -4.52 6.83
CA VAL A 11 3.43 -4.31 5.42
C VAL A 11 2.33 -5.29 4.98
N LEU A 12 2.43 -6.57 5.34
CA LEU A 12 1.39 -7.55 5.05
C LEU A 12 0.07 -7.25 5.75
N ALA A 13 0.12 -6.73 6.98
CA ALA A 13 -1.06 -6.28 7.70
C ALA A 13 -1.72 -5.08 7.01
N LEU A 14 -0.91 -4.09 6.59
CA LEU A 14 -1.36 -2.91 5.85
C LEU A 14 -2.08 -3.31 4.56
N TYR A 15 -1.50 -4.23 3.77
CA TYR A 15 -2.13 -4.76 2.56
C TYR A 15 -3.52 -5.36 2.82
N ARG A 16 -3.65 -6.21 3.85
CA ARG A 16 -4.95 -6.80 4.22
C ARG A 16 -5.97 -5.74 4.64
N GLN A 17 -5.53 -4.69 5.33
CA GLN A 17 -6.41 -3.60 5.74
C GLN A 17 -6.90 -2.80 4.53
N PHE A 18 -6.04 -2.51 3.55
CA PHE A 18 -6.46 -1.89 2.28
C PHE A 18 -7.49 -2.74 1.53
N LEU A 19 -7.25 -4.04 1.39
CA LEU A 19 -8.20 -4.95 0.73
C LEU A 19 -9.57 -4.95 1.42
N ARG A 20 -9.60 -4.87 2.77
CA ARG A 20 -10.85 -4.77 3.52
C ARG A 20 -11.55 -3.43 3.29
N ALA A 21 -10.82 -2.32 3.37
CA ALA A 21 -11.38 -0.98 3.19
C ALA A 21 -11.84 -0.67 1.75
N GLY A 22 -11.23 -1.33 0.76
CA GLY A 22 -11.59 -1.23 -0.65
C GLY A 22 -12.61 -2.27 -1.13
N ARG A 23 -13.03 -3.23 -0.29
CA ARG A 23 -13.90 -4.35 -0.70
C ARG A 23 -15.24 -3.87 -1.27
N ASP A 24 -15.81 -2.84 -0.65
CA ASP A 24 -17.12 -2.30 -1.01
C ASP A 24 -17.02 -1.17 -2.06
N LYS A 25 -15.81 -0.90 -2.58
CA LYS A 25 -15.53 0.14 -3.57
C LYS A 25 -15.13 -0.51 -4.92
N PRO A 26 -15.98 -0.45 -5.97
CA PRO A 26 -15.66 -1.04 -7.27
C PRO A 26 -14.32 -0.54 -7.84
N GLY A 27 -13.49 -1.45 -8.35
CA GLY A 27 -12.20 -1.12 -8.96
C GLY A 27 -11.05 -0.85 -7.98
N PHE A 28 -11.30 -0.72 -6.67
CA PHE A 28 -10.24 -0.44 -5.69
C PHE A 28 -9.37 -1.67 -5.41
N VAL A 29 -9.98 -2.86 -5.22
CA VAL A 29 -9.23 -4.09 -4.91
C VAL A 29 -8.20 -4.45 -5.99
N PRO A 30 -8.52 -4.44 -7.30
CA PRO A 30 -7.52 -4.64 -8.35
C PRO A 30 -6.39 -3.61 -8.28
N ARG A 31 -6.72 -2.31 -8.15
CA ARG A 31 -5.72 -1.24 -8.06
C ARG A 31 -4.78 -1.42 -6.87
N ILE A 32 -5.31 -1.73 -5.69
CA ILE A 32 -4.53 -2.03 -4.48
C ILE A 32 -3.57 -3.20 -4.73
N ARG A 33 -4.03 -4.27 -5.37
CA ARG A 33 -3.18 -5.44 -5.67
C ARG A 33 -2.03 -5.08 -6.59
N ASP A 34 -2.32 -4.35 -7.67
CA ASP A 34 -1.31 -3.95 -8.65
C ASP A 34 -0.25 -3.07 -8.01
N GLU A 35 -0.66 -2.15 -7.15
CA GLU A 35 0.24 -1.23 -6.49
C GLU A 35 1.16 -1.90 -5.46
N PHE A 36 0.63 -2.81 -4.65
CA PHE A 36 1.45 -3.60 -3.73
C PHE A 36 2.38 -4.55 -4.49
N ARG A 37 1.96 -5.08 -5.64
CA ARG A 37 2.79 -5.92 -6.51
C ARG A 37 3.93 -5.14 -7.15
N GLU A 38 3.68 -3.91 -7.59
CA GLU A 38 4.71 -3.02 -8.12
C GLU A 38 5.78 -2.72 -7.05
N ASN A 39 5.33 -2.33 -5.85
CA ASN A 39 6.24 -2.03 -4.73
C ASN A 39 6.94 -3.28 -4.16
N ALA A 40 6.43 -4.49 -4.40
CA ALA A 40 7.11 -5.73 -3.99
C ALA A 40 8.45 -5.95 -4.72
N ARG A 41 8.73 -5.20 -5.80
CA ARG A 41 10.02 -5.19 -6.51
C ARG A 41 11.12 -4.43 -5.77
N ILE A 42 10.78 -3.64 -4.75
CA ILE A 42 11.75 -2.90 -3.93
C ILE A 42 12.68 -3.89 -3.23
N LYS A 43 13.98 -3.60 -3.23
CA LYS A 43 14.97 -4.42 -2.54
C LYS A 43 14.64 -4.48 -1.04
N LYS A 44 14.59 -5.69 -0.47
CA LYS A 44 14.27 -5.89 0.96
C LYS A 44 15.23 -5.17 1.92
N THR A 45 16.42 -4.82 1.44
CA THR A 45 17.46 -4.08 2.18
C THR A 45 17.21 -2.57 2.18
N ASP A 46 16.33 -2.05 1.33
CA ASP A 46 15.96 -0.64 1.29
C ASP A 46 14.93 -0.31 2.39
N VAL A 47 15.35 -0.51 3.64
CA VAL A 47 14.48 -0.44 4.82
C VAL A 47 13.88 0.95 4.96
N MET A 48 14.65 2.01 4.73
CA MET A 48 14.17 3.38 4.86
C MET A 48 13.07 3.70 3.85
N HIS A 49 13.21 3.27 2.59
CA HIS A 49 12.18 3.48 1.58
C HIS A 49 10.91 2.68 1.88
N ILE A 50 11.05 1.42 2.32
CA ILE A 50 9.92 0.58 2.73
C ILE A 50 9.17 1.22 3.91
N GLU A 51 9.89 1.73 4.90
CA GLU A 51 9.27 2.42 6.03
C GLU A 51 8.56 3.71 5.63
N TYR A 52 9.16 4.49 4.73
CA TYR A 52 8.52 5.68 4.18
C TYR A 52 7.19 5.33 3.50
N LEU A 53 7.18 4.33 2.61
CA LEU A 53 5.98 3.87 1.93
C LEU A 53 4.96 3.29 2.91
N TYR A 54 5.40 2.56 3.93
CA TYR A 54 4.52 2.06 4.99
C TYR A 54 3.81 3.20 5.73
N ARG A 55 4.54 4.24 6.19
CA ARG A 55 3.95 5.41 6.85
C ARG A 55 3.01 6.19 5.92
N ARG A 56 3.37 6.32 4.64
CA ARG A 56 2.49 6.93 3.62
C ARG A 56 1.21 6.12 3.43
N GLY A 57 1.32 4.79 3.33
CA GLY A 57 0.19 3.91 3.13
C GLY A 57 -0.75 3.86 4.33
N GLN A 58 -0.24 3.99 5.56
CA GLN A 58 -1.12 4.15 6.74
C GLN A 58 -2.03 5.38 6.63
N ARG A 59 -1.48 6.54 6.23
CA ARG A 59 -2.26 7.77 6.01
C ARG A 59 -3.29 7.61 4.89
N GLN A 60 -2.93 6.95 3.79
CA GLN A 60 -3.86 6.68 2.69
C GLN A 60 -4.95 5.68 3.08
N LEU A 61 -4.65 4.72 3.96
CA LEU A 61 -5.65 3.80 4.50
C LEU A 61 -6.65 4.54 5.39
N GLU A 62 -6.18 5.45 6.24
CA GLU A 62 -7.05 6.30 7.07
C GLU A 62 -8.02 7.10 6.19
N GLN A 63 -7.50 7.74 5.13
CA GLN A 63 -8.32 8.45 4.14
C GLN A 63 -9.30 7.48 3.45
N LEU A 64 -8.85 6.30 3.03
CA LEU A 64 -9.71 5.32 2.35
C LEU A 64 -10.86 4.82 3.22
N ARG A 65 -10.68 4.78 4.55
CA ARG A 65 -11.72 4.39 5.50
C ARG A 65 -12.74 5.49 5.74
N ASP A 66 -12.40 6.74 5.43
CA ASP A 66 -13.36 7.82 5.38
C ASP A 66 -14.36 7.60 4.23
N VAL A 67 -15.65 7.77 4.55
CA VAL A 67 -16.80 7.38 3.73
C VAL A 67 -16.88 8.23 2.45
N ASN A 68 -16.27 9.42 2.45
CA ASN A 68 -16.28 10.35 1.32
C ASN A 68 -15.15 10.14 0.29
N THR A 69 -14.28 9.14 0.48
CA THR A 69 -13.13 8.95 -0.41
C THR A 69 -13.55 8.32 -1.75
N LYS A 70 -13.64 9.18 -2.77
CA LYS A 70 -14.00 8.82 -4.16
C LYS A 70 -12.80 8.34 -5.00
N GLN A 71 -11.57 8.55 -4.56
CA GLN A 71 -10.36 8.18 -5.31
C GLN A 71 -9.26 7.60 -4.41
N LEU A 72 -8.56 6.58 -4.91
CA LEU A 72 -7.37 6.01 -4.26
C LEU A 72 -6.11 6.70 -4.80
N GLY A 73 -5.41 7.44 -3.94
CA GLY A 73 -4.11 8.04 -4.28
C GLY A 73 -3.02 7.00 -4.53
N SER A 74 -1.97 7.39 -5.27
CA SER A 74 -0.80 6.54 -5.55
C SER A 74 0.23 6.56 -4.41
N PHE A 75 0.87 5.44 -4.12
CA PHE A 75 2.02 5.20 -3.23
C PHE A 75 3.33 5.68 -3.89
N THR A 76 3.42 5.56 -5.22
CA THR A 76 4.54 6.07 -6.00
C THR A 76 4.27 7.51 -6.45
N LYS A 77 5.32 8.33 -6.58
CA LYS A 77 5.18 9.60 -7.31
C LYS A 77 4.66 9.30 -8.74
N PRO A 78 3.83 10.16 -9.34
CA PRO A 78 3.60 10.06 -10.78
C PRO A 78 4.98 10.00 -11.44
N LYS A 79 5.20 9.00 -12.30
CA LYS A 79 6.31 9.13 -13.24
C LYS A 79 6.00 10.38 -14.04
N ASP A 80 6.79 11.43 -13.86
CA ASP A 80 6.76 12.56 -14.78
C ASP A 80 6.96 11.96 -16.17
N LEU A 81 5.91 12.00 -16.98
CA LEU A 81 5.96 11.67 -18.40
C LEU A 81 6.89 12.71 -19.01
N SER A 82 8.16 12.34 -19.15
CA SER A 82 9.19 13.06 -19.91
C SER A 82 9.36 12.37 -21.24
#